data_AF-A0AAQ4DZJ0-F1
#
_entry.id   AF-A0AAQ4DZJ0-F1
#
_cell.length_a   1.000
_cell.length_b   1.000
_cell.length_c   1.000
_cell.angle_alpha   90.00
_cell.angle_beta   90.00
_cell.angle_gamma   90.00
#
_symmetry.space_group_name_H-M   'P 1'
#
loop_
_entity.id
_entity.type
_entity.pdbx_description
1 polymer ?
#
loop_
_entity_poly.entity_id
_entity_poly.type
_entity_poly.pdbx_seq_one_letter_code
_entity_poly.pdbx_strand_id
1 'polypeptide(L)'
;LTRQVLEWCYQALTNLVLRREHITQEHRRLVDKKQRVDLIVLSMQQNSAAPEQIEEVKEMITPPERKQLAYVKHVTSKIELSEVQLDETILVLQLYIQSLLK
;
A
#
# COMPACT_ATOMS: atom_id res chain seq x y z
N LEU A 1 -17.79 7.40 26.62
CA LEU A 1 -16.82 8.05 25.72
C LEU A 1 -15.76 7.08 25.22
N THR A 2 -14.87 6.52 26.06
CA THR A 2 -13.76 5.65 25.59
C THR A 2 -14.20 4.44 24.75
N ARG A 3 -15.27 3.74 25.14
CA ARG A 3 -15.82 2.62 24.36
C ARG A 3 -16.36 3.04 22.98
N GLN A 4 -17.00 4.21 22.90
CA GLN A 4 -17.51 4.76 21.64
C GLN A 4 -16.35 5.19 20.72
N VAL A 5 -15.31 5.80 21.28
CA VAL A 5 -14.10 6.16 20.51
C VAL A 5 -13.43 4.90 19.98
N LEU A 6 -13.34 3.82 20.78
CA LEU A 6 -12.81 2.54 20.33
C LEU A 6 -13.62 1.94 19.16
N GLU A 7 -14.95 2.01 19.21
CA GLU A 7 -15.82 1.60 18.10
C GLU A 7 -15.56 2.42 16.83
N TRP A 8 -15.40 3.75 16.96
CA TRP A 8 -15.04 4.61 15.83
C TRP A 8 -13.67 4.29 15.26
N CYS A 9 -12.69 3.93 16.11
CA CYS A 9 -11.38 3.48 15.64
C CYS A 9 -11.50 2.21 14.80
N TYR A 10 -12.32 1.23 15.19
CA TYR A 10 -12.54 0.04 14.34
C TYR A 10 -13.22 0.36 13.01
N GLN A 11 -14.21 1.25 13.02
CA GLN A 11 -14.85 1.70 11.78
C GLN A 11 -13.86 2.44 10.87
N ALA A 12 -13.05 3.32 11.43
CA ALA A 12 -12.01 4.04 10.69
C ALA A 12 -10.97 3.07 10.10
N LEU A 13 -10.52 2.08 10.87
CA LEU A 13 -9.59 1.05 10.38
C LEU A 13 -10.19 0.26 9.22
N THR A 14 -11.45 -0.16 9.34
CA THR A 14 -12.17 -0.85 8.27
C THR A 14 -12.25 0.00 7.00
N ASN A 15 -12.55 1.29 7.15
CA ASN A 15 -12.62 2.22 6.03
C ASN A 15 -11.26 2.41 5.35
N LEU A 16 -10.17 2.48 6.12
CA LEU A 16 -8.80 2.57 5.58
C LEU A 16 -8.44 1.33 4.75
N VAL A 17 -8.69 0.14 5.30
CA VAL A 17 -8.44 -1.14 4.60
C VAL A 17 -9.24 -1.23 3.31
N LEU A 18 -10.55 -0.91 3.36
CA LEU A 18 -11.40 -0.91 2.17
C LEU A 18 -10.94 0.12 1.13
N ARG A 19 -10.50 1.30 1.57
CA ARG A 19 -9.98 2.33 0.67
C ARG A 19 -8.68 1.89 -0.01
N ARG A 20 -7.77 1.27 0.73
CA ARG A 20 -6.52 0.71 0.20
C ARG A 20 -6.81 -0.38 -0.82
N GLU A 21 -7.71 -1.30 -0.51
CA GLU A 21 -8.12 -2.36 -1.42
C GLU A 21 -8.73 -1.79 -2.70
N HIS A 22 -9.63 -0.81 -2.59
CA HIS A 22 -10.25 -0.17 -3.73
C HIS A 22 -9.21 0.48 -4.67
N ILE A 23 -8.25 1.24 -4.12
CA ILE A 23 -7.20 1.88 -4.93
C ILE A 23 -6.33 0.83 -5.65
N THR A 24 -5.96 -0.25 -4.94
CA THR A 24 -5.19 -1.35 -5.52
C THR A 24 -5.97 -2.06 -6.61
N GLN A 25 -7.27 -2.30 -6.42
CA GLN A 25 -8.12 -2.94 -7.42
C GLN A 25 -8.30 -2.07 -8.67
N GLU A 26 -8.54 -0.77 -8.51
CA GLU A 26 -8.67 0.16 -9.65
C GLU A 26 -7.39 0.18 -10.52
N HIS A 27 -6.22 0.06 -9.88
CA HIS A 27 -4.93 0.11 -10.57
C HIS A 27 -4.30 -1.27 -10.81
N ARG A 28 -5.03 -2.36 -10.56
CA ARG A 28 -4.50 -3.74 -10.58
C ARG A 28 -3.78 -4.08 -11.87
N ARG A 29 -4.38 -3.76 -13.03
CA ARG A 29 -3.78 -4.03 -14.34
C ARG A 29 -2.41 -3.35 -14.50
N LEU A 30 -2.29 -2.12 -14.01
CA LEU A 30 -1.07 -1.33 -14.10
C LEU A 30 -0.01 -1.84 -13.12
N VAL A 31 -0.41 -2.24 -11.91
CA VAL A 31 0.48 -2.86 -10.92
C VAL A 31 1.00 -4.21 -11.42
N ASP A 32 0.13 -5.07 -11.97
CA ASP A 32 0.50 -6.36 -12.54
C ASP A 32 1.47 -6.17 -13.73
N LYS A 33 1.22 -5.17 -14.59
CA LYS A 33 2.14 -4.80 -15.68
C LYS A 33 3.51 -4.39 -15.13
N LYS A 34 3.57 -3.54 -14.10
CA LYS A 34 4.81 -3.11 -13.44
C LYS A 34 5.58 -4.31 -12.88
N GLN A 35 4.90 -5.21 -12.19
CA GLN A 35 5.51 -6.42 -11.63
C GLN A 35 6.13 -7.31 -12.71
N ARG A 36 5.41 -7.54 -13.82
CA ARG A 36 5.95 -8.33 -14.95
C ARG A 36 7.20 -7.69 -15.55
N VAL A 37 7.19 -6.38 -15.77
CA VAL A 37 8.35 -5.63 -16.27
C VAL A 37 9.53 -5.76 -15.30
N ASP A 38 9.29 -5.61 -14.00
CA ASP A 38 10.35 -5.73 -12.98
C ASP A 38 10.95 -7.13 -12.95
N LEU A 39 10.14 -8.18 -13.08
CA LEU A 39 10.62 -9.56 -13.16
C LEU A 39 11.49 -9.81 -14.39
N ILE A 40 11.12 -9.26 -15.54
CA ILE A 40 11.92 -9.36 -16.77
C ILE A 40 13.26 -8.63 -16.57
N VAL A 41 13.23 -7.41 -16.04
CA VAL A 41 14.45 -6.63 -15.76
C VAL A 41 15.37 -7.38 -14.80
N LEU A 42 14.84 -7.96 -13.72
CA LEU A 42 15.62 -8.75 -12.76
C LEU A 42 16.25 -9.98 -13.42
N SER A 43 15.50 -10.69 -14.26
CA SER A 43 16.03 -11.84 -15.01
C SER A 43 17.12 -11.44 -16.01
N MET A 44 16.94 -10.32 -16.71
CA MET A 44 17.95 -9.79 -17.63
C MET A 44 19.23 -9.35 -16.91
N GLN A 45 19.09 -8.73 -15.73
CA GLN A 45 20.23 -8.38 -14.88
C GLN A 45 21.01 -9.61 -14.40
N GLN A 46 20.32 -10.68 -14.01
CA GLN A 46 20.94 -11.95 -13.61
C GLN A 46 21.70 -12.63 -14.76
N ASN A 47 21.21 -12.48 -15.98
CA ASN A 47 21.83 -13.03 -17.19
C ASN A 47 22.88 -12.11 -17.82
N SER A 48 23.29 -11.02 -17.15
CA SER A 48 24.24 -10.02 -17.66
C SER A 48 23.87 -9.47 -19.05
N ALA A 49 22.58 -9.25 -19.29
CA ALA A 49 22.09 -8.65 -20.53
C ALA A 49 22.66 -7.23 -20.73
N ALA A 50 22.73 -6.78 -21.99
CA ALA A 50 23.26 -5.46 -22.30
C ALA A 50 22.39 -4.36 -21.64
N PRO A 51 23.01 -3.27 -21.14
CA PRO A 51 22.27 -2.20 -20.46
C PRO A 51 21.22 -1.53 -21.36
N GLU A 52 21.45 -1.49 -22.66
CA GLU A 52 20.51 -0.98 -23.67
C GLU A 52 19.21 -1.80 -23.69
N GLN A 53 19.31 -3.13 -23.64
CA GLN A 53 18.14 -4.02 -23.64
C GLN A 53 17.33 -3.90 -22.34
N ILE A 54 18.00 -3.63 -21.22
CA ILE A 54 17.33 -3.40 -19.94
C ILE A 54 16.52 -2.10 -19.96
N GLU A 55 17.04 -1.05 -20.59
CA GLU A 55 16.29 0.21 -20.72
C GLU A 55 15.11 0.12 -21.68
N GLU A 56 15.22 -0.62 -22.78
CA GLU A 56 14.07 -0.89 -23.66
C GLU A 56 12.90 -1.53 -22.91
N VAL A 57 13.19 -2.48 -22.01
CA VAL A 57 12.15 -3.13 -21.19
C VAL A 57 11.57 -2.17 -20.16
N LYS A 58 12.36 -1.26 -19.58
CA LYS A 58 11.85 -0.23 -18.65
C LYS A 58 10.96 0.80 -19.36
N GLU A 59 11.22 1.09 -20.63
CA GLU A 59 10.39 1.97 -21.45
C GLU A 59 9.04 1.34 -21.86
N MET A 60 8.82 0.05 -21.62
CA MET A 60 7.48 -0.57 -21.74
C MET A 60 6.44 0.04 -20.77
N ILE A 61 6.92 0.71 -19.72
CA ILE A 61 6.09 1.51 -18.81
C ILE A 61 6.23 2.97 -19.20
N THR A 62 5.15 3.48 -19.78
CA THR A 62 5.11 4.83 -20.32
C THR A 62 5.22 5.89 -19.21
N PRO A 63 5.71 7.10 -19.51
CA PRO A 63 5.78 8.19 -18.53
C PRO A 63 4.46 8.49 -17.76
N PRO A 64 3.26 8.51 -18.38
CA PRO A 64 2.01 8.69 -17.62
C PRO A 64 1.70 7.52 -16.69
N GLU A 65 1.98 6.28 -17.10
CA GLU A 65 1.83 5.09 -16.26
C GLU A 65 2.76 5.15 -15.03
N ARG A 66 3.99 5.64 -15.19
CA ARG A 66 4.91 5.86 -14.05
C ARG A 66 4.35 6.86 -13.05
N LYS A 67 3.70 7.94 -13.51
CA LYS A 67 3.03 8.91 -12.62
C LYS A 67 1.87 8.28 -11.85
N GLN A 68 1.06 7.46 -12.52
CA GLN A 68 -0.05 6.74 -11.87
C GLN A 68 0.47 5.74 -10.83
N LEU A 69 1.52 4.97 -11.15
CA LEU A 69 2.17 4.06 -10.19
C LEU A 69 2.74 4.81 -8.98
N ALA A 70 3.36 5.98 -9.18
CA ALA A 70 3.85 6.82 -8.10
C ALA A 70 2.71 7.34 -7.20
N TYR A 71 1.58 7.73 -7.80
CA TYR A 71 0.37 8.11 -7.07
C TYR A 71 -0.17 6.95 -6.22
N VAL A 72 -0.36 5.77 -6.82
CA VAL A 72 -0.84 4.57 -6.12
C VAL A 72 0.06 4.27 -4.93
N LYS A 73 1.38 4.19 -5.15
CA LYS A 73 2.36 3.94 -4.09
C LYS A 73 2.27 4.98 -2.97
N HIS A 74 2.19 6.26 -3.32
CA HIS A 74 2.12 7.33 -2.33
C HIS A 74 0.86 7.22 -1.47
N VAL A 75 -0.30 6.98 -2.09
CA VAL A 75 -1.56 6.91 -1.36
C VAL A 75 -1.67 5.63 -0.53
N THR A 76 -1.26 4.47 -1.06
CA THR A 76 -1.28 3.21 -0.30
C THR A 76 -0.35 3.29 0.91
N SER A 77 0.88 3.80 0.75
CA SER A 77 1.81 3.96 1.88
C SER A 77 1.30 4.95 2.93
N LYS A 78 0.58 6.00 2.53
CA LYS A 78 -0.06 6.92 3.47
C LYS A 78 -1.16 6.22 4.26
N ILE A 79 -1.97 5.39 3.60
CA ILE A 79 -3.04 4.63 4.26
C ILE A 79 -2.44 3.60 5.23
N GLU A 80 -1.44 2.83 4.79
CA GLU A 80 -0.74 1.85 5.63
C GLU A 80 -0.15 2.49 6.90
N LEU A 81 0.49 3.66 6.77
CA LEU A 81 0.97 4.41 7.93
C LEU A 81 -0.17 4.82 8.87
N SER A 82 -1.31 5.22 8.30
CA SER A 82 -2.49 5.62 9.08
C SER A 82 -3.13 4.43 9.81
N GLU A 83 -3.11 3.24 9.19
CA GLU A 83 -3.56 1.99 9.81
C GLU A 83 -2.72 1.67 11.06
N VAL A 84 -1.39 1.80 10.97
CA VAL A 84 -0.47 1.58 12.10
C VAL A 84 -0.70 2.59 13.23
N GLN A 85 -0.81 3.88 12.91
CA GLN A 85 -1.07 4.92 13.92
C GLN A 85 -2.41 4.72 14.65
N LEU A 86 -3.42 4.23 13.91
CA LEU A 86 -4.72 3.96 14.49
C LEU A 86 -4.70 2.72 15.40
N ASP A 87 -3.90 1.71 15.07
CA ASP A 87 -3.69 0.52 15.91
C ASP A 87 -3.08 0.89 17.27
N GLU A 88 -2.08 1.77 17.31
CA GLU A 88 -1.52 2.29 18.56
C GLU A 88 -2.60 2.94 19.45
N THR A 89 -3.52 3.69 18.83
CA THR A 89 -4.63 4.33 19.54
C THR A 89 -5.61 3.29 20.09
N ILE A 90 -5.96 2.28 19.28
CA ILE A 90 -6.83 1.16 19.67
C ILE A 90 -6.24 0.46 20.89
N LEU A 91 -4.95 0.14 20.87
CA LEU A 91 -4.24 -0.53 21.97
C LEU A 91 -4.36 0.26 23.27
N VAL A 92 -4.09 1.57 23.25
CA VAL A 92 -4.18 2.41 24.45
C VAL A 92 -5.61 2.44 25.01
N LEU A 93 -6.62 2.57 24.15
CA LEU A 93 -8.03 2.58 24.57
C LEU A 93 -8.46 1.24 25.15
N GLN A 94 -8.02 0.12 24.56
CA GLN A 94 -8.28 -1.23 25.06
C GLN A 94 -7.66 -1.44 26.44
N LEU A 95 -6.38 -1.08 26.62
CA LEU A 95 -5.67 -1.22 27.89
C LEU A 95 -6.33 -0.39 29.00
N TYR A 96 -6.77 0.83 28.69
CA TYR A 96 -7.50 1.67 29.64
C TYR A 96 -8.86 1.06 30.01
N ILE A 97 -9.62 0.53 29.06
CA ILE A 97 -10.90 -0.13 29.36
C ILE A 97 -10.67 -1.37 30.21
N GLN A 98 -9.63 -2.16 29.92
CA GLN A 98 -9.30 -3.37 30.66
C GLN A 98 -8.83 -3.07 32.09
N SER A 99 -8.10 -1.98 32.33
CA SER A 99 -7.67 -1.60 33.67
C SER A 99 -8.82 -1.16 34.57
N LEU A 100 -9.91 -0.64 33.99
CA LEU A 100 -11.14 -0.26 34.71
C LEU A 100 -12.06 -1.45 35.03
N LEU A 101 -11.84 -2.61 34.39
CA LEU A 101 -12.61 -3.83 34.62
C LEU A 101 -11.97 -4.76 35.67
N LYS A 102 -10.84 -4.35 36.25
CA LYS A 102 -10.23 -4.98 37.42
C LYS A 102 -10.72 -4.30 38.68
#